data_AF-A0A327NB97-F1
#
_entry.id   AF-A0A327NB97-F1
#
_cell.length_a   1.000
_cell.length_b   1.000
_cell.length_c   1.000
_cell.angle_alpha   90.00
_cell.angle_beta   90.00
_cell.angle_gamma   90.00
#
_symmetry.space_group_name_H-M   'P 1'
#
loop_
_entity.id
_entity.type
_entity.pdbx_description
1 polymer ?
#
loop_
_entity_poly.entity_id
_entity_poly.type
_entity_poly.pdbx_seq_one_letter_code
_entity_poly.pdbx_strand_id
1 'polypeptide(L)' 'MNHVELIQRQAEQVFGNKSKADTWLTRPKTAFGGSTPLELAQTEEGYELVKSELEKLSHGLAS' A
#
# COMPACT_ATOMS: atom_id res chain seq x y z
N MET A 1 -0.19 14.59 -9.65
CA MET A 1 0.41 14.04 -8.40
C MET A 1 0.85 12.62 -8.70
N ASN A 2 1.98 12.15 -8.15
CA ASN A 2 2.46 10.79 -8.39
C ASN A 2 1.90 9.85 -7.30
N HIS A 3 0.84 9.11 -7.62
CA HIS A 3 0.16 8.21 -6.68
C HIS A 3 1.09 7.12 -6.11
N VAL A 4 2.03 6.63 -6.94
CA VAL A 4 3.01 5.61 -6.52
C VAL A 4 3.92 6.14 -5.42
N GLU A 5 4.45 7.37 -5.56
CA GLU A 5 5.30 7.98 -4.53
C GLU A 5 4.54 8.22 -3.21
N LEU A 6 3.26 8.58 -3.29
CA LEU A 6 2.41 8.78 -2.11
C LEU A 6 2.19 7.47 -1.34
N ILE A 7 1.86 6.39 -2.06
CA ILE A 7 1.67 5.07 -1.46
C ILE A 7 2.97 4.50 -0.87
N GLN A 8 4.11 4.73 -1.53
CA GLN A 8 5.41 4.35 -0.96
C GLN A 8 5.64 5.01 0.40
N ARG A 9 5.43 6.33 0.50
CA ARG A 9 5.59 7.07 1.76
C ARG A 9 4.60 6.59 2.82
N GLN A 10 3.34 6.38 2.46
CA GLN A 10 2.32 5.88 3.39
C GLN A 10 2.69 4.48 3.91
N ALA A 11 3.11 3.58 3.02
CA ALA A 11 3.54 2.24 3.43
C ALA A 11 4.78 2.30 4.34
N GLU A 12 5.75 3.17 4.04
CA GLU A 12 6.90 3.41 4.92
C GLU A 12 6.49 3.84 6.33
N GLN A 13 5.47 4.70 6.45
CA GLN A 13 4.93 5.12 7.74
C GLN A 13 4.21 3.99 8.48
N VAL A 14 3.38 3.21 7.78
CA VAL A 14 2.62 2.10 8.36
C VAL A 14 3.53 0.97 8.84
N PHE A 15 4.56 0.62 8.06
CA PHE A 15 5.47 -0.48 8.41
C PHE A 15 6.71 -0.04 9.21
N GLY A 16 6.96 1.27 9.32
CA GLY A 16 8.12 1.86 10.00
C GLY A 16 9.47 1.53 9.35
N ASN A 17 9.48 0.90 8.16
CA ASN A 17 10.69 0.50 7.46
C ASN A 17 10.44 0.38 5.95
N LYS A 18 11.28 1.05 5.16
CA LYS A 18 11.29 1.00 3.69
C LYS A 18 11.32 -0.41 3.11
N SER A 19 12.16 -1.30 3.61
CA SER A 19 12.25 -2.66 3.09
C SER A 19 10.94 -3.45 3.28
N LYS A 20 10.25 -3.25 4.41
CA LYS A 20 8.94 -3.86 4.66
C LYS A 20 7.86 -3.26 3.77
N ALA A 21 7.88 -1.94 3.59
CA ALA A 21 7.00 -1.23 2.68
C ALA A 21 7.17 -1.74 1.24
N ASP A 22 8.40 -1.74 0.71
CA ASP A 22 8.72 -2.22 -0.64
C ASP A 22 8.29 -3.68 -0.84
N THR A 23 8.56 -4.54 0.15
CA THR A 23 8.13 -5.95 0.11
C THR A 23 6.61 -6.07 0.07
N TRP A 24 5.89 -5.25 0.83
CA TRP A 24 4.44 -5.26 0.83
C TRP A 24 3.89 -4.73 -0.51
N LEU A 25 4.51 -3.70 -1.06
CA LEU A 25 4.11 -2.99 -2.29
C LEU A 25 4.36 -3.75 -3.59
N THR A 26 5.39 -4.60 -3.61
CA THR A 26 5.78 -5.41 -4.79
C THR A 26 5.17 -6.81 -4.80
N ARG A 27 4.47 -7.22 -3.73
CA ARG A 27 3.87 -8.55 -3.63
C ARG A 27 2.39 -8.54 -4.04
N PRO A 28 1.97 -9.50 -4.89
CA PRO A 28 0.56 -9.77 -5.17
C PRO A 28 -0.22 -9.98 -3.89
N LYS A 29 -1.44 -9.45 -3.81
CA LYS A 29 -2.31 -9.67 -2.66
C LYS A 29 -3.68 -10.17 -3.09
N THR A 30 -4.21 -11.12 -2.33
CA THR A 30 -5.57 -11.62 -2.51
C THR A 30 -6.61 -10.52 -2.35
N ALA A 31 -6.39 -9.56 -1.45
CA ALA A 31 -7.24 -8.38 -1.28
C ALA A 31 -7.35 -7.50 -2.54
N PHE A 32 -6.39 -7.65 -3.46
CA PHE A 32 -6.28 -6.90 -4.71
C PHE A 32 -6.51 -7.79 -5.94
N GLY A 33 -7.16 -8.95 -5.77
CA GLY A 33 -7.43 -9.88 -6.87
C GLY A 33 -6.16 -10.48 -7.50
N GLY A 34 -5.04 -10.49 -6.77
CA GLY A 34 -3.76 -10.97 -7.28
C GLY A 34 -2.87 -9.89 -7.90
N SER A 35 -3.32 -8.64 -7.99
CA SER A 35 -2.47 -7.52 -8.40
C SER A 35 -1.56 -7.06 -7.27
N THR A 36 -0.44 -6.42 -7.63
CA THR A 36 0.42 -5.75 -6.64
C THR A 36 -0.14 -4.37 -6.30
N PRO A 37 0.09 -3.87 -5.07
CA PRO A 37 -0.23 -2.50 -4.70
C PRO A 37 0.39 -1.44 -5.63
N LEU A 38 1.61 -1.67 -6.12
CA LEU A 38 2.29 -0.74 -7.03
C LEU A 38 1.61 -0.66 -8.40
N GLU A 39 1.14 -1.79 -8.93
CA GLU A 39 0.38 -1.80 -10.19
C GLU A 39 -0.94 -1.05 -10.04
N LEU A 40 -1.65 -1.26 -8.92
CA LEU A 40 -2.91 -0.55 -8.64
C LEU A 40 -2.71 0.96 -8.43
N ALA A 41 -1.63 1.36 -7.77
CA ALA A 41 -1.34 2.77 -7.51
C ALA A 41 -1.07 3.60 -8.79
N GLN A 42 -1.03 2.99 -9.98
CA GLN A 42 -0.92 3.72 -11.25
C GLN A 42 -2.22 4.45 -11.64
N THR A 43 -3.38 4.04 -11.10
CA THR A 43 -4.66 4.72 -11.30
C THR A 43 -5.13 5.37 -10.00
N GLU A 44 -6.05 6.32 -10.10
CA GLU A 44 -6.62 6.99 -8.92
C GLU A 44 -7.47 6.03 -8.07
N GLU A 45 -8.23 5.15 -8.72
CA GLU A 45 -9.06 4.16 -8.04
C GLU A 45 -8.19 3.13 -7.31
N GLY A 46 -7.16 2.61 -7.97
CA GLY A 46 -6.25 1.66 -7.35
C GLY A 46 -5.40 2.29 -6.25
N TYR A 47 -5.04 3.57 -6.37
CA TYR A 47 -4.42 4.35 -5.31
C TYR A 47 -5.28 4.38 -4.03
N GLU A 48 -6.55 4.78 -4.14
CA GLU A 48 -7.45 4.85 -2.97
C GLU A 48 -7.69 3.47 -2.34
N LEU A 49 -7.78 2.40 -3.15
CA LEU A 49 -7.86 1.02 -2.64
C LEU A 49 -6.63 0.64 -1.81
N VAL A 50 -5.43 0.91 -2.33
CA VAL A 50 -4.18 0.58 -1.64
C VAL A 50 -4.01 1.40 -0.37
N LYS A 51 -4.36 2.69 -0.43
CA LYS A 51 -4.36 3.60 0.73
C LYS A 51 -5.29 3.10 1.83
N SER A 52 -6.52 2.72 1.49
CA SER A 52 -7.48 2.20 2.48
C SER A 52 -6.99 0.91 3.15
N GLU A 53 -6.34 0.01 2.40
CA GLU A 53 -5.75 -1.19 3.01
C GLU A 53 -4.56 -0.86 3.92
N LEU A 54 -3.70 0.10 3.56
CA LEU A 54 -2.62 0.56 4.43
C LEU A 54 -3.16 1.17 5.73
N GLU A 55 -4.25 1.95 5.67
CA GLU A 55 -4.93 2.49 6.85
C GLU A 55 -5.45 1.37 7.75
N LYS A 56 -6.12 0.34 7.18
CA LYS A 56 -6.57 -0.83 7.94
C LYS A 56 -5.43 -1.55 8.65
N LEU A 57 -4.28 -1.69 8.00
CA LEU A 57 -3.09 -2.31 8.60
C LEU A 57 -2.50 -1.45 9.73
N SER A 58 -2.56 -0.12 9.59
CA SER A 58 -2.17 0.81 10.66
C SER A 58 -3.08 0.71 11.87
N HIS A 59 -4.39 0.60 11.66
CA HIS A 59 -5.38 0.51 12.74
C HIS A 59 -5.44 -0.88 13.38
N GLY A 60 -5.21 -1.95 12.61
CA GLY A 60 -5.18 -3.33 13.12
C GLY A 60 -3.97 -3.66 14.01
N LEU A 61 -2.94 -2.79 14.04
CA LEU A 61 -1.82 -2.89 14.97
C LEU A 61 -2.07 -2.19 16.32
N ALA A 62 -3.20 -1.48 16.48
CA ALA A 62 -3.49 -0.60 17.61
C ALA A 62 -4.49 -1.18 18.63
N SER A 63 -4.60 -2.51 18.73
CA SER A 63 -5.37 -3.21 19.77
C SER A 63 -4.49 -3.72 20.90
#